data_AF-N1ZV91-F1
#
_entry.id   AF-N1ZV91-F1
#
_cell.length_a   1.000
_cell.length_b   1.000
_cell.length_c   1.000
_cell.angle_alpha   90.00
_cell.angle_beta   90.00
_cell.angle_gamma   90.00
#
_symmetry.space_group_name_H-M   'P 1'
#
loop_
_entity.id
_entity.type
_entity.pdbx_description
1 polymer ?
#
loop_
_entity_poly.entity_id
_entity_poly.type
_entity_poly.pdbx_seq_one_letter_code
_entity_poly.pdbx_strand_id
1 'polypeptide(L)'
;MTNTARSIALETLMSVLQNKSYSNLSLNNNLRQAKLSVTDQNLATNLVYGTIQYKIYLEYQLKGLVKTKLTEKYLEPLLLMSIYQIQFLDKIP
;
A
#
# COMPACT_ATOMS: atom_id res chain seq x y z
N MET A 1 15.73 7.59 3.29
CA MET A 1 14.30 7.89 3.06
C MET A 1 13.63 7.97 4.41
N THR A 2 12.75 8.94 4.65
CA THR A 2 12.00 9.05 5.90
C THR A 2 11.05 7.86 6.03
N ASN A 3 11.20 7.05 7.08
CA ASN A 3 10.31 5.93 7.35
C ASN A 3 8.97 6.47 7.85
N THR A 4 7.99 6.57 6.95
CA THR A 4 6.60 6.89 7.27
C THR A 4 5.75 5.64 7.14
N ALA A 5 4.57 5.63 7.77
CA ALA A 5 3.62 4.54 7.61
C ALA A 5 3.30 4.27 6.12
N ARG A 6 3.13 5.33 5.34
CA ARG A 6 2.80 5.28 3.90
C ARG A 6 3.95 4.77 3.05
N SER A 7 5.20 5.17 3.34
CA SER A 7 6.36 4.67 2.60
C SER A 7 6.59 3.18 2.86
N ILE A 8 6.42 2.74 4.12
CA ILE A 8 6.54 1.33 4.49
C ILE A 8 5.40 0.49 3.88
N ALA A 9 4.18 1.03 3.85
CA ALA A 9 3.07 0.37 3.18
C ALA A 9 3.32 0.21 1.68
N LEU A 10 3.79 1.26 1.00
CA LEU A 10 4.11 1.22 -0.43
C LEU A 10 5.20 0.19 -0.74
N GLU A 11 6.31 0.19 0.01
CA GLU A 11 7.40 -0.78 -0.17
C GLU A 11 6.93 -2.22 0.02
N THR A 12 6.07 -2.43 1.01
CA THR A 12 5.45 -3.74 1.28
C THR A 12 4.54 -4.15 0.12
N LEU A 13 3.68 -3.26 -0.37
CA LEU A 13 2.78 -3.53 -1.49
C LEU A 13 3.54 -3.80 -2.78
N MET A 14 4.62 -3.07 -3.06
CA MET A 14 5.50 -3.35 -4.20
C MET A 14 6.06 -4.77 -4.12
N SER A 15 6.54 -5.19 -2.94
CA SER A 15 7.05 -6.55 -2.74
C SER A 15 5.98 -7.62 -2.96
N VAL A 16 4.79 -7.42 -2.38
CA VAL A 16 3.70 -8.41 -2.44
C VAL A 16 3.10 -8.51 -3.84
N LEU A 17 2.75 -7.38 -4.44
CA LEU A 17 2.02 -7.33 -5.70
C LEU A 17 2.90 -7.71 -6.90
N GLN A 18 4.21 -7.45 -6.83
CA GLN A 18 5.12 -7.69 -7.94
C GLN A 18 5.93 -8.97 -7.80
N ASN A 19 6.39 -9.27 -6.58
CA ASN A 19 7.30 -10.39 -6.35
C ASN A 19 6.59 -11.63 -5.79
N LYS A 20 5.25 -11.62 -5.69
CA LYS A 20 4.42 -12.68 -5.07
C LYS A 20 4.92 -13.12 -3.68
N SER A 21 5.59 -12.22 -2.95
CA SER A 21 6.05 -12.52 -1.60
C SER A 21 4.85 -12.61 -0.64
N TYR A 22 4.97 -13.47 0.38
CA TYR A 22 3.92 -13.61 1.40
C TYR A 22 3.75 -12.28 2.15
N SER A 23 2.53 -11.73 2.11
CA SER A 23 2.19 -10.40 2.63
C SER A 23 2.55 -10.23 4.11
N ASN A 24 2.29 -11.26 4.92
CA ASN A 24 2.54 -11.23 6.35
C ASN A 24 4.03 -11.21 6.69
N LEU A 25 4.88 -11.88 5.89
CA LEU A 25 6.32 -11.91 6.13
C LEU A 25 6.98 -10.61 5.69
N SER A 26 6.63 -10.10 4.50
CA SER A 26 7.12 -8.79 4.01
C SER A 26 6.72 -7.65 4.94
N LEU A 27 5.46 -7.61 5.38
CA LEU A 27 4.98 -6.55 6.28
C LEU A 27 5.70 -6.58 7.63
N ASN A 28 5.83 -7.76 8.25
CA ASN A 28 6.53 -7.88 9.54
C ASN A 28 7.99 -7.46 9.45
N ASN A 29 8.69 -7.82 8.37
CA ASN A 29 10.09 -7.45 8.18
C ASN A 29 10.25 -5.94 8.02
N ASN A 30 9.37 -5.29 7.25
CA ASN A 30 9.43 -3.86 7.01
C ASN A 30 9.04 -3.05 8.26
N LEU A 31 7.99 -3.47 9.00
CA LEU A 31 7.57 -2.80 10.24
C LEU A 31 8.65 -2.87 11.33
N ARG A 32 9.32 -4.03 11.49
CA ARG A 32 10.39 -4.19 12.49
C ARG A 32 11.60 -3.29 12.23
N GLN A 33 11.92 -3.05 10.96
CA GLN A 33 13.06 -2.21 10.57
C GLN A 33 12.75 -0.71 10.65
N ALA A 34 11.48 -0.32 10.51
CA ALA A 34 11.08 1.07 10.34
C ALA A 34 11.11 1.93 11.61
N LYS A 35 11.16 1.33 12.82
CA LYS A 35 11.10 2.01 14.13
C LYS A 35 9.92 2.99 14.25
N LEU A 36 8.77 2.61 13.70
CA LEU A 36 7.54 3.42 13.70
C LEU A 36 6.84 3.41 15.07
N SER A 37 6.08 4.47 15.36
CA SER A 37 5.14 4.48 16.49
C SER A 37 4.07 3.39 16.30
N VAL A 38 3.42 2.95 17.38
CA VAL A 38 2.32 1.96 17.28
C VAL A 38 1.20 2.46 16.35
N THR A 39 0.87 3.76 16.42
CA THR A 39 -0.11 4.39 15.54
C THR A 39 0.28 4.27 14.07
N ASP A 40 1.54 4.57 13.74
CA ASP A 40 2.04 4.48 12.37
C ASP A 40 2.14 3.03 11.88
N GLN A 41 2.49 2.09 12.76
CA GLN A 41 2.47 0.66 12.44
C GLN A 41 1.05 0.18 12.10
N ASN A 42 0.05 0.63 12.88
CA ASN A 42 -1.35 0.32 12.62
C ASN A 42 -1.82 0.91 11.29
N LEU A 43 -1.45 2.16 10.99
CA LEU A 43 -1.74 2.79 9.71
C LEU A 43 -1.12 2.01 8.54
N ALA A 44 0.17 1.69 8.61
CA ALA A 44 0.85 0.92 7.58
C ALA A 44 0.19 -0.45 7.36
N THR A 45 -0.17 -1.12 8.45
CA THR A 45 -0.87 -2.41 8.43
C THR A 45 -2.22 -2.31 7.73
N ASN A 46 -3.04 -1.30 8.08
CA ASN A 46 -4.35 -1.08 7.46
C ASN A 46 -4.25 -0.74 5.98
N LEU A 47 -3.26 0.08 5.59
CA LEU A 47 -3.01 0.41 4.18
C LEU A 47 -2.65 -0.85 3.39
N VAL A 48 -1.74 -1.68 3.90
CA VAL A 48 -1.28 -2.89 3.20
C VAL A 48 -2.41 -3.91 3.07
N TYR A 49 -3.02 -4.33 4.18
CA TYR A 49 -4.04 -5.36 4.14
C TYR A 49 -5.29 -4.89 3.41
N GLY A 50 -5.70 -3.63 3.63
CA GLY A 50 -6.85 -3.06 2.95
C GLY A 50 -6.66 -2.96 1.44
N THR A 51 -5.51 -2.48 0.97
CA THR A 51 -5.21 -2.42 -0.46
C THR A 51 -5.20 -3.81 -1.09
N ILE A 52 -4.64 -4.82 -0.41
CA ILE A 52 -4.64 -6.20 -0.90
C ILE A 52 -6.06 -6.77 -0.93
N GLN A 53 -6.83 -6.60 0.15
CA GLN A 53 -8.20 -7.12 0.29
C GLN A 53 -9.13 -6.55 -0.79
N TYR A 54 -9.03 -5.26 -1.07
CA TYR A 54 -9.88 -4.57 -2.06
C TYR A 54 -9.26 -4.49 -3.46
N LYS A 55 -8.13 -5.15 -3.73
CA LYS A 55 -7.35 -5.00 -4.96
C LYS A 55 -8.19 -5.02 -6.23
N ILE A 56 -9.03 -6.03 -6.42
CA ILE A 56 -9.86 -6.17 -7.63
C ILE A 56 -10.80 -4.97 -7.82
N TYR A 57 -11.42 -4.50 -6.73
CA TYR A 57 -12.31 -3.35 -6.75
C TYR A 57 -11.52 -2.06 -7.05
N LEU A 58 -10.37 -1.87 -6.42
CA LEU A 58 -9.50 -0.71 -6.64
C LEU A 58 -8.96 -0.67 -8.07
N GLU A 59 -8.58 -1.82 -8.65
CA GLU A 59 -8.16 -1.94 -10.04
C GLU A 59 -9.29 -1.59 -11.02
N TYR A 60 -10.51 -2.03 -10.71
CA TYR A 60 -11.69 -1.66 -11.49
C TYR A 60 -11.93 -0.15 -11.49
N GLN A 61 -11.82 0.50 -10.32
CA GLN A 61 -11.91 1.96 -10.21
C GLN A 61 -10.79 2.67 -10.98
N LEU A 62 -9.55 2.17 -10.86
CA LEU A 62 -8.37 2.76 -11.49
C LEU A 62 -8.42 2.72 -13.02
N LYS A 63 -9.02 1.68 -13.60
CA LYS A 63 -9.08 1.46 -15.06
C LYS A 63 -9.71 2.62 -15.83
N GLY A 64 -10.70 3.30 -15.25
CA GLY A 64 -11.35 4.46 -15.89
C GLY A 64 -10.55 5.76 -15.78
N LEU A 65 -9.60 5.84 -14.84
CA LEU A 65 -8.84 7.05 -14.52
C LEU A 65 -7.50 7.11 -15.26
N VAL A 66 -6.85 5.96 -15.45
CA VAL A 66 -5.54 5.86 -16.08
C VAL A 66 -5.68 5.67 -17.59
N LYS A 67 -5.27 6.67 -18.37
CA LYS A 67 -5.33 6.66 -19.84
C LYS A 67 -4.02 6.26 -20.52
N THR A 68 -2.96 6.05 -19.75
CA THR A 68 -1.61 5.75 -20.23
C THR A 68 -1.05 4.51 -19.54
N LYS A 69 0.00 3.91 -20.10
CA LYS A 69 0.66 2.77 -19.46
C LYS A 69 1.44 3.24 -18.23
N LEU A 70 1.22 2.57 -17.09
CA LEU A 70 2.05 2.75 -15.90
C LEU A 70 3.36 1.98 -16.13
N THR A 71 4.45 2.70 -16.39
CA THR A 71 5.76 2.10 -16.71
C THR A 71 6.59 1.82 -15.48
N GLU A 72 6.49 2.70 -14.47
CA GLU A 72 7.23 2.56 -13.23
C GLU A 72 6.53 1.58 -12.27
N LYS A 73 7.32 0.68 -11.71
CA LYS A 73 6.84 -0.39 -10.83
C LYS A 73 6.08 0.14 -9.60
N TYR A 74 6.44 1.28 -9.06
CA TYR A 74 5.78 1.79 -7.86
C TYR A 74 4.41 2.42 -8.13
N LEU A 75 4.10 2.79 -9.39
CA LEU A 75 2.91 3.59 -9.71
C LEU A 75 1.61 2.86 -9.42
N GLU A 76 1.47 1.62 -9.85
CA GLU A 76 0.25 0.84 -9.63
C GLU A 76 -0.01 0.61 -8.13
N PRO A 77 0.93 0.07 -7.33
CA PRO A 77 0.75 -0.05 -5.88
C PRO A 77 0.42 1.29 -5.18
N LEU A 78 1.07 2.38 -5.60
CA LEU A 78 0.83 3.72 -5.05
C LEU A 78 -0.59 4.19 -5.33
N LEU A 79 -1.07 4.03 -6.56
CA LEU A 79 -2.41 4.46 -6.96
C LEU A 79 -3.49 3.63 -6.25
N LEU A 80 -3.33 2.30 -6.19
CA LEU A 80 -4.26 1.44 -5.47
C LEU A 80 -4.32 1.79 -3.98
N MET A 81 -3.16 1.98 -3.33
CA MET A 81 -3.09 2.40 -1.93
C MET A 81 -3.74 3.76 -1.70
N SER A 82 -3.55 4.71 -2.61
CA SER A 82 -4.13 6.05 -2.52
C SER A 82 -5.65 6.02 -2.63
N ILE A 83 -6.19 5.25 -3.59
CA ILE A 83 -7.64 5.07 -3.72
C ILE A 83 -8.21 4.42 -2.46
N TYR A 84 -7.55 3.38 -1.93
CA TYR A 84 -7.98 2.74 -0.69
C TYR A 84 -8.02 3.73 0.47
N GLN A 85 -6.97 4.52 0.67
CA GLN A 85 -6.92 5.51 1.74
C GLN A 85 -8.06 6.54 1.60
N ILE A 86 -8.30 7.07 0.40
CA ILE A 86 -9.35 8.06 0.16
C ILE A 86 -10.76 7.50 0.39
N GLN A 87 -11.00 6.23 0.00
CA GLN A 87 -12.35 5.66 0.04
C GLN A 87 -12.71 5.00 1.36
N PHE A 88 -11.73 4.54 2.15
CA PHE A 88 -11.98 3.70 3.32
C PHE A 88 -11.34 4.20 4.62
N LEU A 89 -10.47 5.21 4.57
CA LEU A 89 -9.77 5.75 5.74
C LEU A 89 -10.17 7.20 6.03
N ASP A 90 -11.46 7.42 6.30
CA ASP A 90 -12.10 8.73 6.54
C ASP A 90 -11.53 9.54 7.74
N LYS A 91 -10.69 8.93 8.58
CA LYS A 91 -10.17 9.53 9.83
C LYS A 91 -8.65 9.72 9.85
N ILE A 92 -7.99 9.69 8.70
CA ILE A 92 -6.53 9.75 8.63
C ILE A 92 -6.14 10.96 7.75
N PRO A 93 -5.54 12.01 8.32
CA PRO A 93 -5.15 13.22 7.58
C PRO A 93 -4.08 12.95 6.52
#